data_AF-A0A958FN71-F1
#
_entry.id   AF-A0A958FN71-F1
#
_cell.length_a   1.000
_cell.length_b   1.000
_cell.length_c   1.000
_cell.angle_alpha   90.00
_cell.angle_beta   90.00
_cell.angle_gamma   90.00
#
_symmetry.space_group_name_H-M   'P 1'
#
loop_
_entity.id
_entity.type
_entity.pdbx_description
1 polymer ?
#
loop_
_entity_poly.entity_id
_entity_poly.type
_entity_poly.pdbx_seq_one_letter_code
_entity_poly.pdbx_strand_id
1 'polypeptide(L)'
;RQFNEKYNDKVLQEICRAFENRNGDYKLNSQRLRKFLDEPAITSDAGQKTVADLVTFYESMSREASFPILQLADAHALARMTIESDLMFHDVLLRGLDKHEHFDAAMRSLQDSLVEAQYYQQFIADKISVTDADIQGYYGEHFDTFKQMQKSAAFARIRQILEDEQTKKAVDDVTKQLRKLFIIRFNSMAIQRSLNELNSEKRGLAQKF
;
A
#
# COMPACT_ATOMS: atom_id res chain seq x y z
N ARG A 1 6.97 6.51 -34.67
CA ARG A 1 5.63 5.99 -35.02
C ARG A 1 4.63 6.81 -34.23
N GLN A 2 3.61 7.40 -34.85
CA GLN A 2 2.51 8.01 -34.09
C GLN A 2 1.67 6.86 -33.51
N PHE A 3 1.43 6.87 -32.20
CA PHE A 3 0.51 5.93 -31.56
C PHE A 3 -0.92 6.31 -31.95
N ASN A 4 -1.70 5.32 -32.39
CA ASN A 4 -3.09 5.56 -32.81
C ASN A 4 -4.00 5.39 -31.60
N GLU A 5 -4.27 6.50 -30.90
CA GLU A 5 -5.17 6.52 -29.75
C GLU A 5 -6.57 6.94 -30.20
N LYS A 6 -7.59 6.20 -29.76
CA LYS A 6 -8.99 6.56 -29.96
C LYS A 6 -9.69 6.71 -28.62
N TYR A 7 -10.23 7.90 -28.39
CA TYR A 7 -10.95 8.27 -27.18
C TYR A 7 -12.46 8.07 -27.37
N ASN A 8 -13.13 7.58 -26.32
CA ASN A 8 -14.58 7.53 -26.27
C ASN A 8 -15.12 8.77 -25.54
N ASP A 9 -15.19 9.89 -26.27
CA ASP A 9 -15.56 11.19 -25.71
C ASP A 9 -16.91 11.17 -24.99
N LYS A 10 -17.86 10.35 -25.46
CA LYS A 10 -19.17 10.20 -24.82
C LYS A 10 -19.02 9.69 -23.39
N VAL A 11 -18.19 8.67 -23.19
CA VAL A 11 -17.98 8.06 -21.88
C VAL A 11 -17.08 8.95 -21.00
N LEU A 12 -16.06 9.57 -21.58
CA LEU A 12 -15.19 10.51 -20.85
C LEU A 12 -15.97 11.74 -20.36
N GLN A 13 -16.95 12.23 -21.12
CA GLN A 13 -17.85 13.29 -20.69
C GLN A 13 -18.69 12.89 -19.45
N GLU A 14 -19.04 11.61 -19.31
CA GLU A 14 -19.75 11.11 -18.13
C GLU A 14 -18.84 11.08 -16.90
N ILE A 15 -17.54 10.83 -17.07
CA ILE A 15 -16.55 10.98 -16.00
C ILE A 15 -16.52 12.43 -15.51
N CYS A 16 -16.47 13.42 -16.41
CA CYS A 16 -16.52 14.82 -16.01
C CYS A 16 -17.78 15.16 -15.18
N ARG A 17 -18.94 14.64 -15.60
CA ARG A 17 -20.24 14.85 -14.92
C ARG A 17 -20.35 14.11 -13.58
N ALA A 18 -19.47 13.16 -13.33
CA ALA A 18 -19.42 12.42 -12.07
C ALA A 18 -18.70 13.19 -10.95
N PHE A 19 -17.98 14.26 -11.26
CA PHE A 19 -17.38 15.13 -10.24
C PHE A 19 -18.42 16.07 -9.63
N GLU A 20 -18.51 16.06 -8.31
CA GLU A 20 -19.44 16.87 -7.53
C GLU A 20 -18.67 17.84 -6.63
N ASN A 21 -19.07 19.11 -6.61
CA ASN A 21 -18.56 20.08 -5.64
C ASN A 21 -19.20 19.82 -4.27
N ARG A 22 -18.37 19.47 -3.28
CA ARG A 22 -18.76 19.28 -1.88
C ARG A 22 -17.95 20.24 -1.02
N ASN A 23 -18.57 21.37 -0.65
CA ASN A 23 -17.96 22.41 0.19
C ASN A 23 -16.67 23.01 -0.40
N GLY A 24 -16.63 23.22 -1.72
CA GLY A 24 -15.46 23.75 -2.41
C GLY A 24 -14.42 22.70 -2.82
N ASP A 25 -14.64 21.44 -2.47
CA ASP A 25 -13.80 20.30 -2.87
C ASP A 25 -14.54 19.44 -3.89
N TYR A 26 -13.94 19.22 -5.05
CA TYR A 26 -14.54 18.40 -6.11
C TYR A 26 -14.16 16.94 -5.91
N LYS A 27 -15.17 16.08 -5.74
CA LYS A 27 -14.96 14.64 -5.53
C LYS A 27 -15.65 13.84 -6.62
N LEU A 28 -14.97 12.79 -7.08
CA LEU A 28 -15.52 11.80 -7.98
C LEU A 28 -16.63 11.01 -7.27
N ASN A 29 -17.83 10.98 -7.84
CA ASN A 29 -18.90 10.09 -7.42
C ASN A 29 -18.92 8.84 -8.32
N SER A 30 -18.12 7.83 -7.97
CA SER A 30 -17.99 6.59 -8.74
C SER A 30 -19.31 5.82 -8.89
N GLN A 31 -20.28 6.03 -7.99
CA GLN A 31 -21.61 5.42 -8.13
C GLN A 31 -22.36 5.87 -9.40
N ARG A 32 -22.11 7.11 -9.87
CA ARG A 32 -22.71 7.62 -11.13
C ARG A 32 -22.17 6.91 -12.37
N LEU A 33 -20.99 6.31 -12.27
CA LEU A 33 -20.30 5.65 -13.37
C LEU A 33 -20.57 4.15 -13.46
N ARG A 34 -21.34 3.56 -12.53
CA ARG A 34 -21.58 2.11 -12.44
C ARG A 34 -21.98 1.45 -13.76
N LYS A 35 -22.82 2.11 -14.57
CA LYS A 35 -23.31 1.57 -15.85
C LYS A 35 -22.30 1.68 -17.00
N PHE A 36 -21.19 2.39 -16.81
CA PHE A 36 -20.16 2.63 -17.81
C PHE A 36 -18.83 1.94 -17.45
N LEU A 37 -18.75 1.23 -16.31
CA LEU A 37 -17.48 0.72 -15.80
C LEU A 37 -16.73 -0.15 -16.81
N ASP A 38 -17.45 -0.98 -17.55
CA ASP A 38 -16.87 -1.88 -18.56
C ASP A 38 -16.70 -1.24 -19.95
N GLU A 39 -17.17 0.00 -20.13
CA GLU A 39 -17.07 0.70 -21.42
C GLU A 39 -15.62 1.16 -21.68
N PRO A 40 -15.12 1.00 -22.92
CA PRO A 40 -13.79 1.48 -23.27
C PRO A 40 -13.77 3.01 -23.25
N ALA A 41 -12.85 3.57 -22.45
CA ALA A 41 -12.60 5.01 -22.35
C ALA A 41 -11.53 5.45 -23.37
N ILE A 42 -10.47 4.65 -23.53
CA ILE A 42 -9.42 4.83 -24.52
C ILE A 42 -8.99 3.47 -25.08
N THR A 43 -8.71 3.43 -26.38
CA THR A 43 -8.17 2.26 -27.08
C THR A 43 -6.91 2.65 -27.85
N SER A 44 -5.90 1.79 -27.84
CA SER A 44 -4.65 1.94 -28.61
C SER A 44 -4.14 0.59 -29.09
N ASP A 45 -3.03 0.60 -29.82
CA ASP A 45 -2.34 -0.62 -30.25
C ASP A 45 -1.82 -1.47 -29.07
N ALA A 46 -1.65 -0.87 -27.88
CA ALA A 46 -1.19 -1.56 -26.67
C ALA A 46 -2.34 -2.16 -25.84
N GLY A 47 -3.60 -1.90 -26.21
CA GLY A 47 -4.77 -2.41 -25.51
C GLY A 47 -5.84 -1.34 -25.29
N GLN A 48 -6.76 -1.63 -24.37
CA GLN A 48 -7.85 -0.73 -24.02
C GLN A 48 -7.84 -0.45 -22.51
N LYS A 49 -8.26 0.75 -22.13
CA LYS A 49 -8.60 1.10 -20.75
C LYS A 49 -10.07 1.43 -20.67
N THR A 50 -10.73 0.80 -19.72
CA THR A 50 -12.15 0.99 -19.40
C THR A 50 -12.34 2.18 -18.46
N VAL A 51 -13.59 2.58 -18.22
CA VAL A 51 -13.90 3.56 -17.17
C VAL A 51 -13.46 3.07 -15.80
N ALA A 52 -13.63 1.78 -15.51
CA ALA A 52 -13.18 1.21 -14.25
C ALA A 52 -11.67 1.44 -14.04
N ASP A 53 -10.86 1.20 -15.08
CA ASP A 53 -9.41 1.42 -15.00
C ASP A 53 -9.06 2.88 -14.69
N LEU A 54 -9.74 3.84 -15.34
CA LEU A 54 -9.56 5.27 -15.11
C LEU A 54 -9.97 5.68 -13.70
N VAL A 55 -11.11 5.18 -13.20
CA VAL A 55 -11.61 5.45 -11.85
C VAL A 55 -10.63 4.89 -10.81
N THR A 56 -10.22 3.63 -10.94
CA THR A 56 -9.24 3.01 -10.05
C THR A 56 -7.91 3.75 -10.08
N PHE A 57 -7.42 4.15 -11.26
CA PHE A 57 -6.22 4.96 -11.38
C PHE A 57 -6.37 6.29 -10.65
N TYR A 58 -7.46 7.03 -10.88
CA TYR A 58 -7.75 8.31 -10.22
C TYR A 58 -7.83 8.17 -8.69
N GLU A 59 -8.54 7.17 -8.19
CA GLU A 59 -8.70 6.91 -6.76
C GLU A 59 -7.39 6.46 -6.08
N SER A 60 -6.44 5.92 -6.85
CA SER A 60 -5.10 5.57 -6.36
C SER A 60 -4.13 6.75 -6.29
N MET A 61 -4.45 7.89 -6.92
CA MET A 61 -3.59 9.07 -6.91
C MET A 61 -3.53 9.68 -5.50
N SER A 62 -2.35 10.21 -5.13
CA SER A 62 -2.24 11.00 -3.91
C SER A 62 -3.06 12.28 -4.02
N ARG A 63 -3.41 12.88 -2.88
CA ARG A 63 -4.19 14.13 -2.84
C ARG A 63 -3.49 15.26 -3.62
N GLU A 64 -2.16 15.29 -3.57
CA GLU A 64 -1.32 16.29 -4.24
C GLU A 64 -1.25 16.07 -5.77
N ALA A 65 -1.35 14.82 -6.21
CA ALA A 65 -1.34 14.46 -7.63
C ALA A 65 -2.73 14.49 -8.26
N SER A 66 -3.79 14.28 -7.46
CA SER A 66 -5.17 14.29 -7.93
C SER A 66 -5.64 15.70 -8.32
N PHE A 67 -6.42 15.81 -9.38
CA PHE A 67 -7.02 17.06 -9.84
C PHE A 67 -8.46 16.80 -10.29
N PRO A 68 -9.39 17.74 -10.09
CA PRO A 68 -10.77 17.53 -10.51
C PRO A 68 -10.86 17.49 -12.04
N ILE A 69 -11.58 16.49 -12.55
CA ILE A 69 -11.77 16.29 -13.99
C ILE A 69 -13.06 16.99 -14.39
N LEU A 70 -12.96 18.27 -14.74
CA LEU A 70 -14.14 19.11 -14.98
C LEU A 70 -14.44 19.27 -16.46
N GLN A 71 -13.45 19.09 -17.32
CA GLN A 71 -13.55 19.26 -18.76
C GLN A 71 -13.09 18.01 -19.50
N LEU A 72 -13.52 17.87 -20.75
CA LEU A 72 -13.15 16.73 -21.59
C LEU A 72 -11.63 16.62 -21.77
N ALA A 73 -10.92 17.75 -21.84
CA ALA A 73 -9.46 17.78 -21.91
C ALA A 73 -8.79 17.17 -20.66
N ASP A 74 -9.36 17.38 -19.47
CA ASP A 74 -8.88 16.76 -18.23
C ASP A 74 -9.09 15.25 -18.27
N ALA A 75 -10.23 14.80 -18.81
CA ALA A 75 -10.54 13.38 -18.94
C ALA A 75 -9.66 12.69 -19.98
N HIS A 76 -9.33 13.37 -21.08
CA HIS A 76 -8.31 12.92 -22.04
C HIS A 76 -6.94 12.80 -21.38
N ALA A 77 -6.55 13.79 -20.57
CA ALA A 77 -5.28 13.75 -19.84
C ALA A 77 -5.21 12.56 -18.87
N LEU A 78 -6.26 12.31 -18.09
CA LEU A 78 -6.34 11.12 -17.22
C LEU A 78 -6.21 9.83 -18.03
N ALA A 79 -7.01 9.67 -19.09
CA ALA A 79 -7.02 8.48 -19.93
C ALA A 79 -5.63 8.21 -20.53
N ARG A 80 -4.95 9.28 -20.97
CA ARG A 80 -3.60 9.22 -21.49
C ARG A 80 -2.58 8.80 -20.44
N MET A 81 -2.63 9.36 -19.22
CA MET A 81 -1.75 8.94 -18.12
C MET A 81 -1.90 7.44 -17.82
N THR A 82 -3.14 6.92 -17.85
CA THR A 82 -3.40 5.50 -17.60
C THR A 82 -2.81 4.60 -18.70
N ILE A 83 -2.84 5.01 -19.97
CA ILE A 83 -2.28 4.22 -21.07
C ILE A 83 -0.76 4.35 -21.21
N GLU A 84 -0.20 5.52 -20.89
CA GLU A 84 1.25 5.75 -20.90
C GLU A 84 1.97 4.83 -19.90
N SER A 85 1.37 4.56 -18.74
CA SER A 85 1.88 3.58 -17.78
C SER A 85 2.02 2.18 -18.40
N ASP A 86 1.00 1.71 -19.11
CA ASP A 86 1.05 0.43 -19.82
C ASP A 86 2.10 0.43 -20.93
N LEU A 87 2.22 1.52 -21.69
CA LEU A 87 3.22 1.64 -22.74
C LEU A 87 4.64 1.55 -22.17
N MET A 88 4.90 2.23 -21.05
CA MET A 88 6.18 2.12 -20.34
C MET A 88 6.43 0.70 -19.86
N PHE A 89 5.41 0.02 -19.32
CA PHE A 89 5.52 -1.38 -18.91
C PHE A 89 5.84 -2.30 -20.09
N HIS A 90 5.18 -2.13 -21.23
CA HIS A 90 5.50 -2.91 -22.43
C HIS A 90 6.92 -2.63 -22.95
N ASP A 91 7.39 -1.39 -22.92
CA ASP A 91 8.76 -1.04 -23.28
C ASP A 91 9.79 -1.69 -22.33
N VAL A 92 9.48 -1.75 -21.04
CA VAL A 92 10.25 -2.50 -20.02
C VAL A 92 10.39 -3.96 -20.43
N LEU A 93 9.30 -4.63 -20.82
CA LEU A 93 9.32 -6.03 -21.26
C LEU A 93 10.09 -6.21 -22.58
N LEU A 94 9.88 -5.33 -23.56
CA LEU A 94 10.56 -5.40 -24.86
C LEU A 94 12.08 -5.24 -24.73
N ARG A 95 12.52 -4.41 -23.79
CA ARG A 95 13.94 -4.22 -23.46
C ARG A 95 14.51 -5.32 -22.56
N GLY A 96 13.67 -6.26 -22.11
CA GLY A 96 14.06 -7.33 -21.19
C GLY A 96 14.47 -6.82 -19.80
N LEU A 97 13.96 -5.65 -19.39
CA LEU A 97 14.32 -5.07 -18.09
C LEU A 97 13.73 -5.87 -16.93
N ASP A 98 12.67 -6.62 -17.18
CA ASP A 98 12.06 -7.63 -16.30
C ASP A 98 12.99 -8.82 -16.00
N LYS A 99 14.11 -8.95 -16.73
CA LYS A 99 15.10 -10.02 -16.55
C LYS A 99 16.38 -9.57 -15.86
N HIS A 100 16.46 -8.30 -15.45
CA HIS A 100 17.60 -7.81 -14.68
C HIS A 100 17.57 -8.34 -13.24
N GLU A 101 18.74 -8.64 -12.70
CA GLU A 101 18.89 -9.12 -11.31
C GLU A 101 18.25 -8.17 -10.28
N HIS A 102 18.32 -6.85 -10.52
CA HIS A 102 17.66 -5.86 -9.67
C HIS A 102 16.13 -5.98 -9.69
N PHE A 103 15.53 -6.29 -10.83
CA PHE A 103 14.09 -6.51 -10.94
C PHE A 103 13.68 -7.79 -10.22
N ASP A 104 14.42 -8.89 -10.44
CA ASP A 104 14.19 -10.16 -9.74
C ASP A 104 14.28 -9.99 -8.21
N ALA A 105 15.29 -9.27 -7.72
CA ALA A 105 15.44 -9.00 -6.29
C ALA A 105 14.29 -8.14 -5.73
N ALA A 106 13.88 -7.10 -6.47
CA ALA A 106 12.75 -6.25 -6.08
C ALA A 106 11.43 -7.03 -6.06
N MET A 107 11.17 -7.86 -7.07
CA MET A 107 9.96 -8.69 -7.15
C MET A 107 9.92 -9.74 -6.05
N ARG A 108 11.04 -10.39 -5.72
CA ARG A 108 11.12 -11.31 -4.57
C ARG A 108 10.82 -10.59 -3.27
N SER A 109 11.43 -9.43 -3.03
CA SER A 109 11.17 -8.61 -1.84
C SER A 109 9.69 -8.22 -1.70
N LEU A 110 9.05 -7.82 -2.81
CA LEU A 110 7.62 -7.53 -2.84
C LEU A 110 6.78 -8.77 -2.53
N GLN A 111 7.10 -9.90 -3.17
CA GLN A 111 6.40 -11.17 -2.94
C GLN A 111 6.51 -11.61 -1.47
N ASP A 112 7.71 -11.56 -0.89
CA ASP A 112 7.96 -11.91 0.50
C ASP A 112 7.13 -11.02 1.44
N SER A 113 7.10 -9.71 1.17
CA SER A 113 6.32 -8.74 1.96
C SER A 113 4.81 -9.02 1.89
N LEU A 114 4.28 -9.37 0.72
CA LEU A 114 2.85 -9.69 0.55
C LEU A 114 2.48 -10.99 1.27
N VAL A 115 3.33 -12.02 1.18
CA VAL A 115 3.11 -13.30 1.86
C VAL A 115 3.20 -13.13 3.38
N GLU A 116 4.19 -12.38 3.87
CA GLU A 116 4.33 -12.06 5.30
C GLU A 116 3.12 -11.29 5.82
N ALA A 117 2.69 -10.24 5.12
CA ALA A 117 1.52 -9.45 5.51
C ALA A 117 0.24 -10.32 5.56
N GLN A 118 0.03 -11.17 4.55
CA GLN A 118 -1.11 -12.07 4.51
C GLN A 118 -1.07 -13.09 5.65
N TYR A 119 0.10 -13.66 5.92
CA TYR A 119 0.29 -14.60 7.01
C TYR A 119 0.04 -13.94 8.37
N TYR A 120 0.62 -12.76 8.60
CA TYR A 120 0.39 -11.98 9.81
C TYR A 120 -1.09 -11.69 10.03
N GLN A 121 -1.80 -11.26 8.99
CA GLN A 121 -3.24 -11.00 9.10
C GLN A 121 -4.00 -12.25 9.54
N GLN A 122 -3.82 -13.37 8.82
CA GLN A 122 -4.62 -14.58 9.03
C GLN A 122 -4.31 -15.33 10.32
N PHE A 123 -3.03 -15.38 10.71
CA PHE A 123 -2.56 -16.23 11.80
C PHE A 123 -2.29 -15.47 13.10
N ILE A 124 -2.16 -14.14 13.05
CA ILE A 124 -1.92 -13.29 14.21
C ILE A 124 -3.10 -12.34 14.41
N ALA A 125 -3.29 -11.38 13.51
CA ALA A 125 -4.23 -10.27 13.73
C ALA A 125 -5.68 -10.75 13.87
N ASP A 126 -6.16 -11.62 12.98
CA ASP A 126 -7.55 -12.12 12.97
C ASP A 126 -7.89 -13.00 14.19
N LYS A 127 -6.89 -13.40 14.98
CA LYS A 127 -7.08 -14.23 16.19
C LYS A 127 -7.15 -13.42 17.47
N ILE A 128 -6.86 -12.13 17.41
CA ILE A 128 -6.86 -11.24 18.56
C ILE A 128 -8.29 -10.75 18.80
N SER A 129 -8.74 -10.87 20.03
CA SER A 129 -10.07 -10.42 20.44
C SER A 129 -9.99 -9.86 21.84
N VAL A 130 -10.16 -8.54 21.96
CA VAL A 130 -10.25 -7.85 23.24
C VAL A 130 -11.72 -7.61 23.58
N THR A 131 -12.18 -8.21 24.66
CA THR A 131 -13.56 -8.05 25.13
C THR A 131 -13.70 -6.83 26.04
N ASP A 132 -14.92 -6.35 26.23
CA ASP A 132 -15.18 -5.27 27.18
C ASP A 132 -14.88 -5.68 28.63
N ALA A 133 -14.97 -6.98 28.95
CA ALA A 133 -14.59 -7.51 30.24
C ALA A 133 -13.07 -7.38 30.49
N ASP A 134 -12.26 -7.67 29.47
CA ASP A 134 -10.80 -7.50 29.55
C ASP A 134 -10.43 -6.03 29.79
N ILE A 135 -11.10 -5.12 29.09
CA ILE A 135 -10.90 -3.67 29.23
C ILE A 135 -11.28 -3.20 30.64
N GLN A 136 -12.42 -3.66 31.16
CA GLN A 136 -12.86 -3.30 32.51
C GLN A 136 -11.93 -3.87 33.59
N GLY A 137 -11.48 -5.11 33.42
CA GLY A 137 -10.50 -5.74 34.30
C GLY A 137 -9.19 -4.94 34.34
N TYR A 138 -8.62 -4.66 33.17
CA TYR A 138 -7.39 -3.89 33.05
C TYR A 138 -7.54 -2.47 33.60
N TYR A 139 -8.67 -1.80 33.36
CA TYR A 139 -8.96 -0.49 33.94
C TYR A 139 -9.00 -0.53 35.48
N GLY A 140 -9.56 -1.59 36.06
CA GLY A 140 -9.59 -1.77 37.51
C GLY A 140 -8.20 -1.99 38.11
N GLU A 141 -7.40 -2.85 37.50
CA GLU A 141 -6.03 -3.15 37.94
C GLU A 141 -5.08 -1.94 37.80
N HIS A 142 -5.32 -1.09 36.82
CA HIS A 142 -4.51 0.09 36.52
C HIS A 142 -5.23 1.42 36.76
N PHE A 143 -6.19 1.44 37.69
CA PHE A 143 -7.08 2.60 37.89
C PHE A 143 -6.33 3.93 38.07
N ASP A 144 -5.26 3.94 38.85
CA ASP A 144 -4.48 5.14 39.11
C ASP A 144 -3.83 5.75 37.87
N THR A 145 -3.51 4.93 36.87
CA THR A 145 -2.95 5.35 35.58
C THR A 145 -3.99 6.04 34.70
N PHE A 146 -5.26 5.63 34.80
CA PHE A 146 -6.33 6.08 33.89
C PHE A 146 -7.39 6.98 34.54
N LYS A 147 -7.40 7.16 35.85
CA LYS A 147 -8.43 7.91 36.59
C LYS A 147 -8.58 9.38 36.19
N GLN A 148 -7.54 9.98 35.60
CA GLN A 148 -7.57 11.37 35.12
C GLN A 148 -8.08 11.49 33.67
N MET A 149 -8.25 10.37 32.96
CA MET A 149 -8.76 10.36 31.60
C MET A 149 -10.28 10.24 31.59
N GLN A 150 -10.91 10.80 30.56
CA GLN A 150 -12.31 10.47 30.27
C GLN A 150 -12.42 8.96 30.03
N LYS A 151 -13.43 8.31 30.62
CA LYS A 151 -13.60 6.84 30.58
C LYS A 151 -13.57 6.25 29.16
N SER A 152 -14.19 6.91 28.19
CA SER A 152 -14.17 6.47 26.78
C SER A 152 -12.76 6.50 26.18
N ALA A 153 -11.99 7.56 26.43
CA ALA A 153 -10.60 7.67 25.99
C ALA A 153 -9.70 6.63 26.69
N ALA A 154 -9.89 6.42 27.99
CA ALA A 154 -9.20 5.38 28.74
C ALA A 154 -9.47 3.99 28.15
N PHE A 155 -10.73 3.67 27.84
CA PHE A 155 -11.12 2.37 27.30
C PHE A 155 -10.56 2.12 25.89
N ALA A 156 -10.57 3.14 25.02
CA ALA A 156 -9.94 3.04 23.71
C ALA A 156 -8.43 2.81 23.81
N ARG A 157 -7.76 3.51 24.74
CA ARG A 157 -6.32 3.33 24.98
C ARG A 157 -5.99 1.96 25.56
N ILE A 158 -6.78 1.48 26.52
CA ILE A 158 -6.62 0.15 27.11
C ILE A 158 -6.83 -0.94 26.06
N ARG A 159 -7.84 -0.80 25.19
CA ARG A 159 -8.05 -1.74 24.09
C ARG A 159 -6.81 -1.86 23.21
N GLN A 160 -6.24 -0.74 22.79
CA GLN A 160 -5.01 -0.73 22.00
C GLN A 160 -3.85 -1.44 22.73
N ILE A 161 -3.67 -1.16 24.02
CA ILE A 161 -2.62 -1.82 24.83
C ILE A 161 -2.82 -3.34 24.84
N LEU A 162 -4.05 -3.79 25.10
CA LEU A 162 -4.38 -5.21 25.13
C LEU A 162 -4.22 -5.87 23.77
N GLU A 163 -4.62 -5.20 22.68
CA GLU A 163 -4.40 -5.68 21.30
C GLU A 163 -2.90 -5.82 21.00
N ASP A 164 -2.08 -4.83 21.37
CA ASP A 164 -0.63 -4.85 21.18
C ASP A 164 0.04 -5.99 22.00
N GLU A 165 -0.38 -6.19 23.25
CA GLU A 165 0.14 -7.26 24.11
C GLU A 165 -0.24 -8.66 23.59
N GLN A 166 -1.50 -8.85 23.19
CA GLN A 166 -1.96 -10.09 22.57
C GLN A 166 -1.26 -10.36 21.24
N THR A 167 -1.08 -9.32 20.41
CA THR A 167 -0.31 -9.39 19.16
C THR A 167 1.10 -9.88 19.43
N LYS A 168 1.81 -9.22 20.35
CA LYS A 168 3.20 -9.56 20.68
C LYS A 168 3.31 -11.00 21.15
N LYS A 169 2.40 -11.44 22.02
CA LYS A 169 2.37 -12.83 22.49
C LYS A 169 2.13 -13.81 21.35
N ALA A 170 1.19 -13.53 20.45
CA ALA A 170 0.91 -14.36 19.29
C ALA A 170 2.11 -14.45 18.34
N VAL A 171 2.78 -13.33 18.05
CA VAL A 171 4.04 -13.28 17.27
C VAL A 171 5.12 -14.13 17.92
N ASP A 172 5.32 -14.00 19.23
CA ASP A 172 6.32 -14.77 19.97
C ASP A 172 6.03 -16.27 19.91
N ASP A 173 4.76 -16.67 20.07
CA ASP A 173 4.36 -18.07 20.06
C ASP A 173 4.49 -18.70 18.66
N VAL A 174 4.08 -17.97 17.62
CA VAL A 174 4.29 -18.37 16.21
C VAL A 174 5.80 -18.49 15.92
N THR A 175 6.59 -17.49 16.33
CA THR A 175 8.05 -17.51 16.11
C THR A 175 8.70 -18.70 16.81
N LYS A 176 8.28 -19.02 18.04
CA LYS A 176 8.77 -20.22 18.75
C LYS A 176 8.42 -21.51 18.01
N GLN A 177 7.23 -21.60 17.41
CA GLN A 177 6.84 -22.77 16.60
C GLN A 177 7.68 -22.86 15.33
N LEU A 178 7.86 -21.76 14.60
CA LEU A 178 8.68 -21.72 13.39
C LEU A 178 10.14 -22.07 13.68
N ARG A 179 10.72 -21.59 14.78
CA ARG A 179 12.10 -21.93 15.19
C ARG A 179 12.31 -23.41 15.50
N LYS A 180 11.25 -24.18 15.79
CA LYS A 180 11.34 -25.64 15.94
C LYS A 180 11.39 -26.35 14.58
N LEU A 181 10.79 -25.76 13.55
CA LEU A 181 10.71 -26.32 12.21
C LEU A 181 11.90 -25.90 11.33
N PHE A 182 12.39 -24.68 11.52
CA PHE A 182 13.44 -24.08 10.70
C PHE A 182 14.69 -23.83 11.53
N ILE A 183 15.78 -24.54 11.20
CA ILE A 183 17.09 -24.33 11.81
C ILE A 183 17.69 -23.04 11.25
N ILE A 184 17.75 -22.00 12.08
CA ILE A 184 18.39 -20.74 11.71
C ILE A 184 19.92 -20.91 11.86
N ARG A 185 20.66 -20.74 10.76
CA ARG A 185 22.13 -20.75 10.76
C ARG A 185 22.63 -19.35 10.47
N PHE A 186 23.34 -18.76 11.42
CA PHE A 186 24.00 -17.47 11.22
C PHE A 186 25.39 -17.69 10.62
N ASN A 187 25.71 -16.99 9.52
CA ASN A 187 27.07 -16.93 9.01
C ASN A 187 27.86 -15.87 9.79
N SER A 188 28.28 -16.22 11.02
CA SER A 188 28.96 -15.30 11.93
C SER A 188 30.24 -14.70 11.32
N MET A 189 30.95 -15.44 10.46
CA MET A 189 32.16 -14.93 9.79
C MET A 189 31.83 -13.81 8.79
N ALA A 190 30.78 -13.97 7.99
CA ALA A 190 30.34 -12.93 7.06
C ALA A 190 29.89 -11.67 7.81
N ILE A 191 29.10 -11.84 8.88
CA ILE A 191 28.65 -10.73 9.74
C ILE A 191 29.85 -9.97 10.33
N GLN A 192 30.84 -10.70 10.87
CA GLN A 192 32.03 -10.09 11.46
C GLN A 192 32.86 -9.33 10.42
N ARG A 193 32.97 -9.85 9.20
CA ARG A 193 33.66 -9.17 8.10
C ARG A 193 32.98 -7.83 7.75
N SER A 194 31.66 -7.84 7.53
CA SER A 194 30.91 -6.63 7.22
C SER A 194 30.96 -5.58 8.34
N LEU A 195 30.93 -6.02 9.61
CA LEU A 195 31.10 -5.13 10.76
C LEU A 195 32.48 -4.46 10.77
N ASN A 196 33.54 -5.21 10.48
CA ASN A 196 34.90 -4.68 10.43
C ASN A 196 35.07 -3.66 9.29
N GLU A 197 34.52 -3.95 8.11
CA GLU A 197 34.52 -3.05 6.95
C GLU A 197 33.82 -1.72 7.28
N LEU A 198 32.57 -1.76 7.76
CA LEU A 198 31.80 -0.56 8.15
C LEU A 198 32.49 0.26 9.24
N ASN A 199 33.13 -0.38 10.22
CA ASN A 199 33.87 0.32 11.26
C ASN A 199 35.14 0.98 10.72
N SER A 200 35.80 0.37 9.73
CA SER A 200 36.97 0.96 9.08
C SER A 200 36.61 2.20 8.26
N GLU A 201 35.50 2.16 7.52
CA GLU A 201 34.97 3.30 6.76
C GLU A 201 34.62 4.48 7.68
N LYS A 202 33.93 4.22 8.80
CA LYS A 202 33.59 5.25 9.79
C LYS A 202 34.83 5.93 10.37
N ARG A 203 35.90 5.17 10.67
CA ARG A 203 37.17 5.73 11.16
C ARG A 203 37.89 6.55 10.10
N GLY A 204 37.88 6.09 8.84
CA GLY A 204 38.47 6.82 7.71
C GLY A 204 37.75 8.13 7.40
N LEU A 205 36.44 8.18 7.59
CA LEU A 205 35.66 9.42 7.50
C LEU A 205 35.97 10.38 8.65
N ALA A 206 36.06 9.88 9.89
CA ALA A 206 36.39 10.69 11.06
C ALA A 206 37.80 11.30 11.05
N GLN A 207 38.72 10.77 10.24
CA GLN A 207 40.06 11.33 10.06
C GLN A 207 40.14 12.38 8.94
N LYS A 208 39.08 12.53 8.13
CA LYS A 208 39.01 13.49 7.01
C LYS A 208 38.31 14.80 7.38
N PHE A 209 37.78 14.91 8.60
CA PHE A 209 37.14 16.10 9.18
C PHE A 209 37.84 16.49 10.46
#